data_AF-A0A7Y3NVB2-F1
#
_entry.id   AF-A0A7Y3NVB2-F1
#
_cell.length_a   1.000
_cell.length_b   1.000
_cell.length_c   1.000
_cell.angle_alpha   90.00
_cell.angle_beta   90.00
_cell.angle_gamma   90.00
#
_symmetry.space_group_name_H-M   'P 1'
#
loop_
_entity.id
_entity.type
_entity.pdbx_description
1 polymer ?
#
loop_
_entity_poly.entity_id
_entity_poly.type
_entity_poly.pdbx_seq_one_letter_code
_entity_poly.pdbx_strand_id
1 'polypeptide(L)'
;MGEGELIPARVVEAPWLRRLDYAGQDLSLVLESRLGLTRITGELMMAAPTVPPPGAAFGVALLQSIARFTWDGETTYGMTERSSLVTFVEGLKERRTENI
;
A
#
# COMPACT_ATOMS: atom_id res chain seq x y z
N MET A 1 6.64 21.62 0.77
CA MET A 1 7.78 20.69 0.81
C MET A 1 8.76 21.21 1.84
N GLY A 2 9.43 20.34 2.61
CA GLY A 2 10.38 20.78 3.64
C GLY A 2 11.67 21.35 3.03
N GLU A 3 12.34 22.25 3.74
CA GLU A 3 13.60 22.90 3.31
C GLU A 3 14.86 22.05 3.60
N GLY A 4 14.69 20.79 4.02
CA GLY A 4 15.80 19.91 4.40
C GLY A 4 16.53 19.26 3.21
N GLU A 5 17.74 18.76 3.48
CA GLU A 5 18.51 17.94 2.54
C GLU A 5 17.76 16.64 2.21
N LEU A 6 17.66 16.31 0.91
CA LEU A 6 17.12 15.02 0.47
C LEU A 6 18.18 13.93 0.63
N ILE A 7 17.89 12.92 1.46
CA ILE A 7 18.79 11.81 1.73
C ILE A 7 18.38 10.59 0.89
N PRO A 8 19.27 10.04 0.04
CA PRO A 8 19.01 8.78 -0.64
C PRO A 8 18.74 7.65 0.35
N ALA A 9 17.70 6.87 0.11
CA ALA A 9 17.31 5.74 0.93
C ALA A 9 16.86 4.55 0.09
N ARG A 10 17.04 3.34 0.62
CA ARG A 10 16.62 2.08 0.02
C ARG A 10 15.58 1.43 0.91
N VAL A 11 14.47 0.97 0.31
CA VAL A 11 13.50 0.13 1.03
C VAL A 11 14.13 -1.25 1.26
N VAL A 12 14.22 -1.66 2.52
CA VAL A 12 14.77 -2.97 2.91
C VAL A 12 13.68 -3.92 3.43
N GLU A 13 12.62 -3.36 4.00
CA GLU A 13 11.41 -4.10 4.39
C GLU A 13 10.17 -3.31 3.96
N ALA A 14 9.25 -3.98 3.26
CA ALA A 14 7.91 -3.48 2.95
C ALA A 14 7.00 -4.67 2.62
N PRO A 15 6.51 -5.40 3.65
CA PRO A 15 5.75 -6.64 3.46
C PRO A 15 4.52 -6.48 2.56
N TRP A 16 3.88 -5.31 2.61
CA TRP A 16 2.71 -4.96 1.81
C TRP A 16 2.97 -4.84 0.30
N LEU A 17 4.23 -4.82 -0.15
CA LEU A 17 4.56 -4.93 -1.57
C LEU A 17 4.39 -6.36 -2.10
N ARG A 18 4.37 -7.37 -1.22
CA ARG A 18 4.28 -8.78 -1.60
C ARG A 18 2.84 -9.31 -1.58
N ARG A 19 1.94 -8.69 -0.82
CA ARG A 19 0.54 -9.12 -0.67
C ARG A 19 -0.43 -7.95 -0.70
N LEU A 20 -1.58 -8.15 -1.35
CA LEU A 20 -2.69 -7.20 -1.35
C LEU A 20 -3.73 -7.64 -0.31
N ASP A 21 -3.84 -6.92 0.80
CA ASP A 21 -4.95 -7.06 1.75
C ASP A 21 -5.79 -5.78 1.76
N TYR A 22 -7.11 -5.91 1.93
CA TYR A 22 -8.04 -4.78 1.81
C TYR A 22 -8.38 -4.08 3.14
N ALA A 23 -8.21 -4.74 4.29
CA ALA A 23 -8.58 -4.20 5.59
C ALA A 23 -7.50 -4.50 6.63
N GLY A 24 -7.13 -3.50 7.44
CA GLY A 24 -6.14 -3.63 8.52
C GLY A 24 -4.73 -3.99 8.03
N GLN A 25 -4.43 -3.75 6.75
CA GLN A 25 -3.14 -4.11 6.19
C GLN A 25 -2.02 -3.33 6.88
N ASP A 26 -0.99 -4.06 7.30
CA ASP A 26 0.26 -3.47 7.77
C ASP A 26 1.02 -2.84 6.59
N LEU A 27 1.09 -1.51 6.60
CA LEU A 27 1.80 -0.70 5.62
C LEU A 27 3.18 -0.26 6.14
N SER A 28 3.69 -0.90 7.18
CA SER A 28 5.01 -0.60 7.72
C SER A 28 6.11 -0.81 6.68
N LEU A 29 7.13 0.04 6.74
CA LEU A 29 8.35 -0.11 5.96
C LEU A 29 9.60 0.26 6.76
N VAL A 30 10.73 -0.28 6.33
CA VAL A 30 12.06 0.09 6.82
C VAL A 30 12.88 0.64 5.65
N LEU A 31 13.45 1.82 5.86
CA LEU A 31 14.37 2.49 4.96
C LEU A 31 15.79 2.38 5.50
N GLU A 32 16.74 2.02 4.64
CA GLU A 32 18.17 2.13 4.91
C GLU A 32 18.71 3.37 4.23
N SER A 33 19.44 4.20 4.96
CA SER A 33 20.13 5.39 4.43
C SER A 33 21.45 5.62 5.16
N ARG A 34 22.14 6.72 4.84
CA ARG A 34 23.33 7.15 5.61
C ARG A 34 23.03 7.50 7.07
N LEU A 35 21.76 7.68 7.44
CA LEU A 35 21.32 7.89 8.82
C LEU A 35 21.07 6.58 9.59
N GLY A 36 21.24 5.43 8.94
CA GLY A 36 20.90 4.11 9.49
C GLY A 36 19.53 3.61 9.04
N LEU A 37 18.90 2.79 9.87
CA LEU A 37 17.59 2.20 9.62
C LEU A 37 16.48 3.08 10.20
N THR A 38 15.55 3.51 9.36
CA THR A 38 14.35 4.24 9.76
C THR A 38 13.13 3.35 9.60
N ARG A 39 12.44 3.07 10.71
CA ARG A 39 11.18 2.32 10.69
C ARG A 39 10.00 3.28 10.69
N ILE A 40 9.12 3.13 9.71
CA ILE A 40 7.84 3.82 9.64
C ILE A 40 6.77 2.77 9.80
N THR A 41 5.94 2.87 10.84
CA THR A 41 4.79 1.98 10.99
C THR A 41 3.60 2.55 10.24
N GLY A 42 2.85 1.69 9.55
CA GLY A 42 1.71 2.11 8.74
C GLY A 42 0.52 1.17 8.89
N GLU A 43 -0.68 1.72 8.88
CA GLU A 43 -1.93 0.95 8.90
C GLU A 43 -2.90 1.49 7.84
N LEU A 44 -3.44 0.58 7.04
CA LEU A 44 -4.51 0.89 6.08
C LEU A 44 -5.82 1.17 6.82
N MET A 45 -6.30 2.41 6.75
CA MET A 45 -7.50 2.86 7.46
C MET A 45 -8.77 2.69 6.63
N MET A 46 -8.68 2.99 5.33
CA MET A 46 -9.80 2.92 4.40
C MET A 46 -9.28 2.67 2.99
N ALA A 47 -9.95 1.79 2.26
CA ALA A 47 -9.65 1.49 0.86
C ALA A 47 -10.82 1.82 -0.06
N ALA A 48 -10.51 2.49 -1.17
CA ALA A 48 -11.41 2.72 -2.30
C ALA A 48 -10.87 1.94 -3.52
N PRO A 49 -11.13 0.63 -3.61
CA PRO A 49 -10.69 -0.15 -4.77
C PRO A 49 -11.50 0.23 -6.01
N THR A 50 -10.82 0.49 -7.12
CA THR A 50 -11.42 0.56 -8.44
C THR A 50 -11.13 -0.75 -9.16
N VAL A 51 -12.14 -1.61 -9.26
CA VAL A 51 -12.06 -2.86 -10.02
C VAL A 51 -12.63 -2.61 -11.42
N PRO A 52 -11.84 -2.77 -12.49
CA PRO A 52 -12.35 -2.56 -13.85
C PRO A 52 -13.43 -3.60 -14.21
N PRO A 53 -14.40 -3.24 -15.07
CA PRO A 53 -15.45 -4.17 -15.50
C PRO A 53 -14.87 -5.36 -16.29
N PRO A 54 -15.58 -6.50 -16.33
CA PRO A 54 -15.18 -7.64 -17.16
C PRO A 54 -14.96 -7.21 -18.62
N GLY A 55 -13.81 -7.58 -19.21
CA GLY A 55 -13.48 -7.23 -20.59
C GLY A 55 -12.83 -5.86 -20.79
N ALA A 56 -12.54 -5.12 -19.72
CA ALA A 56 -11.74 -3.89 -19.81
C ALA A 56 -10.36 -4.17 -20.44
N ALA A 57 -9.96 -3.32 -21.39
CA ALA A 57 -8.69 -3.44 -22.12
C ALA A 57 -7.45 -3.34 -21.21
N PHE A 58 -7.59 -2.77 -20.01
CA PHE A 58 -6.56 -2.66 -18.99
C PHE A 58 -6.97 -3.45 -17.74
N GLY A 59 -6.43 -4.66 -17.59
CA GLY A 59 -6.69 -5.57 -16.47
C GLY A 59 -5.93 -5.21 -15.19
N VAL A 60 -5.95 -3.94 -14.78
CA VAL A 60 -5.30 -3.46 -13.55
C VAL A 60 -6.35 -3.15 -12.47
N ALA A 61 -6.22 -3.78 -11.31
CA ALA A 61 -6.94 -3.38 -10.11
C ALA A 61 -6.19 -2.20 -9.49
N LEU A 62 -6.90 -1.08 -9.28
CA LEU A 62 -6.35 0.09 -8.59
C LEU A 62 -6.86 0.10 -7.16
N LEU A 63 -5.97 0.39 -6.23
CA LEU A 63 -6.28 0.60 -4.84
C LEU A 63 -5.79 1.99 -4.45
N GLN A 64 -6.72 2.92 -4.26
CA GLN A 64 -6.45 4.20 -3.61
C GLN A 64 -6.93 4.10 -2.16
N SER A 65 -6.12 4.54 -1.21
CA SER A 65 -6.43 4.30 0.20
C SER A 65 -5.85 5.34 1.13
N ILE A 66 -6.51 5.53 2.27
CA ILE A 66 -6.01 6.35 3.38
C ILE A 66 -5.25 5.43 4.34
N ALA A 67 -4.07 5.87 4.74
CA ALA A 67 -3.21 5.18 5.68
C ALA A 67 -2.84 6.09 6.85
N ARG A 68 -2.73 5.53 8.04
CA ARG A 68 -2.13 6.18 9.21
C ARG A 68 -0.66 5.77 9.28
N PHE A 69 0.24 6.74 9.34
CA PHE A 69 1.67 6.50 9.51
C PHE A 69 2.15 7.08 10.83
N THR A 70 3.05 6.35 11.50
CA THR A 70 3.72 6.78 12.73
C THR A 70 5.23 6.57 12.59
N TRP A 71 6.00 7.58 12.94
CA TRP A 71 7.47 7.57 12.94
C TRP A 71 7.96 8.65 13.92
N ASP A 72 9.04 8.38 14.66
CA ASP A 72 9.66 9.30 15.64
C ASP A 72 8.68 10.00 16.61
N GLY A 73 7.62 9.29 17.02
CA GLY A 73 6.59 9.80 17.92
C GLY A 73 5.53 10.69 17.25
N GLU A 74 5.70 11.02 15.97
CA GLU A 74 4.71 11.74 15.18
C GLU A 74 3.72 10.77 14.51
N THR A 75 2.49 11.22 14.30
CA THR A 75 1.45 10.46 13.59
C THR A 75 0.74 11.35 12.60
N THR A 76 0.58 10.86 11.38
CA THR A 76 -0.11 11.56 10.29
C THR A 76 -0.98 10.61 9.47
N TYR A 77 -1.91 11.18 8.72
CA TYR A 77 -2.71 10.45 7.73
C TYR A 77 -2.25 10.83 6.33
N GLY A 78 -2.00 9.83 5.51
CA GLY A 78 -1.55 9.99 4.13
C GLY A 78 -2.29 9.07 3.19
N MET A 79 -1.81 9.02 1.95
CA MET A 79 -2.36 8.19 0.89
C MET A 79 -1.41 7.04 0.54
N THR A 80 -1.97 5.88 0.23
CA THR A 80 -1.27 4.81 -0.49
C THR A 80 -2.02 4.49 -1.77
N GLU A 81 -1.27 4.32 -2.86
CA GLU A 81 -1.80 3.92 -4.15
C GLU A 81 -1.08 2.66 -4.64
N ARG A 82 -1.85 1.67 -5.09
CA ARG A 82 -1.30 0.46 -5.70
C ARG A 82 -2.05 0.11 -6.97
N SER A 83 -1.30 -0.34 -7.96
CA SER A 83 -1.82 -1.01 -9.13
C SER A 83 -1.33 -2.45 -9.14
N SER A 84 -2.22 -3.38 -9.46
CA SER A 84 -1.87 -4.80 -9.57
C SER A 84 -2.58 -5.40 -10.76
N LEU A 85 -1.90 -6.25 -11.53
CA LEU A 85 -2.58 -7.03 -12.55
C LEU A 85 -3.58 -7.94 -11.86
N VAL A 86 -4.81 -7.97 -12.37
CA VAL A 86 -5.93 -8.76 -11.80
C VAL A 86 -5.57 -10.25 -11.65
N THR A 87 -4.63 -10.76 -12.46
CA THR A 87 -4.14 -12.15 -12.41
C THR A 87 -3.27 -12.48 -11.20
N PHE A 88 -2.66 -11.49 -10.53
CA PHE A 88 -1.76 -11.68 -9.39
C PHE A 88 -2.39 -11.33 -8.03
N VAL A 89 -3.66 -10.92 -8.01
CA VAL A 89 -4.38 -10.65 -6.77
C VAL A 89 -5.02 -11.94 -6.26
N GLU A 90 -4.41 -12.58 -5.27
CA GLU A 90 -5.04 -13.67 -4.50
C GLU A 90 -6.30 -13.16 -3.77
N GLY A 91 -7.36 -13.98 -3.68
CA GLY A 91 -8.62 -13.62 -3.00
C GLY A 91 -9.67 -12.83 -3.82
N LEU A 92 -9.33 -12.30 -5.00
CA LEU A 92 -10.34 -11.63 -5.86
C LEU A 92 -11.34 -12.63 -6.49
N LYS A 93 -10.94 -13.90 -6.64
CA LYS A 93 -11.78 -14.97 -7.21
C LYS A 93 -12.91 -15.39 -6.26
N GLU A 94 -12.72 -15.31 -4.95
CA GLU A 94 -13.64 -15.91 -3.97
C GLU A 94 -14.92 -15.10 -3.76
N ARG A 95 -14.87 -13.77 -3.89
CA ARG A 95 -16.06 -12.89 -3.79
C ARG A 95 -17.03 -12.96 -4.98
N ARG A 96 -16.69 -13.70 -6.05
CA ARG A 96 -17.60 -13.88 -7.20
C ARG A 96 -18.60 -15.01 -7.01
N THR A 97 -18.42 -15.86 -6.01
CA THR A 97 -19.27 -17.05 -5.79
C THR A 97 -20.45 -16.82 -4.85
N GLU A 98 -20.56 -15.64 -4.23
CA GLU A 98 -21.58 -15.34 -3.21
C GLU A 98 -22.78 -14.53 -3.73
N ASN A 99 -22.83 -14.22 -5.02
CA ASN A 99 -23.93 -13.46 -5.64
C ASN A 99 -24.46 -14.14 -6.93
N ILE A 100 -24.76 -15.44 -6.86
CA ILE A 100 -25.61 -16.14 -7.84
C ILE A 100 -26.67 -16.92 -7.07
#